data_AF-W1DLX9-F1
#
_entry.id   AF-W1DLX9-F1
#
_cell.length_a   1.000
_cell.length_b   1.000
_cell.length_c   1.000
_cell.angle_alpha   90.00
_cell.angle_beta   90.00
_cell.angle_gamma   90.00
#
_symmetry.space_group_name_H-M   'P 1'
#
loop_
_entity.id
_entity.type
_entity.pdbx_description
1 polymer ?
#
loop_
_entity_poly.entity_id
_entity_poly.type
_entity_poly.pdbx_seq_one_letter_code
_entity_poly.pdbx_strand_id
1 'polypeptide(L)'
;MNIIAIMGPHGVYHKDEPIKELEAALQRQGFQTIWPQNSADLLQFIEHNPRICGVIFDWDEYSVDLCSDINQLNEYLPLYAFINAHSTMDVSSQDLRMTLWFFEYALGLSEEIATRIGQYTREYLENITPPFTRALFNYVQEGKYTFCTPGHMGGSAYQKSPVGCLFYDFFGGNTLKADVSISVTELGSLLDHTGPHLEAEEYIARAFGAEQSYMVTNGTSTSNKIVGMYSAPAGSTLLIDRNCHKSLAHLLMMSDVVPLWLKPTRNALGILGGIPRREFTRDSIQQKVRDTGGAQWPVHAVITNSTYDGLLYNTTWLKETLDVPSIHFDSAWVPYTHFHPIYQGKSGMSGERIPGKVIFETQSTHKMLAALSQASLIHIKGNYDEETFNEAFMMHTSTSPSYPIVASIETAAAMLRGNSGKRLIQRSIERALDFRKEVQRLREESDGWFFDIWQPEAVDKAECWPVAPGEDWHGFKDADADHMYLDPVKVTILTPGMDEQGNMDEEGIPAALVAKFLDERGVVVEKTGPYNLLFLFSIGIDKTRAMGLLRGLTEFKTRLRSQSAGEKYAAGSVRRRSRLLPQHADPGSGAGDPPLDPSASAAAADAQRL
;
A
#
# COMPACT_ATOMS: atom_id res chain seq x y z
N MET A 1 -9.00 3.97 -21.04
CA MET A 1 -10.12 3.07 -20.71
C MET A 1 -11.02 3.10 -21.93
N ASN A 2 -10.73 2.26 -22.92
CA ASN A 2 -11.31 2.37 -24.26
C ASN A 2 -11.27 1.03 -25.01
N ILE A 3 -11.15 -0.09 -24.29
CA ILE A 3 -11.11 -1.43 -24.91
C ILE A 3 -12.49 -2.07 -24.74
N ILE A 4 -13.10 -2.51 -25.83
CA ILE A 4 -14.36 -3.26 -25.85
C ILE A 4 -14.07 -4.69 -26.31
N ALA A 5 -14.47 -5.67 -25.51
CA ALA A 5 -14.39 -7.08 -25.89
C ALA A 5 -15.65 -7.51 -26.62
N ILE A 6 -15.51 -8.21 -27.75
CA ILE A 6 -16.62 -8.71 -28.57
C ILE A 6 -16.54 -10.23 -28.62
N MET A 7 -17.58 -10.89 -28.11
CA MET A 7 -17.73 -12.35 -28.15
C MET A 7 -18.38 -12.76 -29.48
N GLY A 8 -17.65 -13.53 -30.29
CA GLY A 8 -18.06 -13.97 -31.63
C GLY A 8 -16.84 -14.34 -32.49
N PRO A 9 -16.99 -14.57 -33.81
CA PRO A 9 -18.22 -14.46 -34.62
C PRO A 9 -19.20 -15.62 -34.41
N HIS A 10 -20.47 -15.41 -34.78
CA HIS A 10 -21.56 -16.38 -34.57
C HIS A 10 -21.82 -17.28 -35.79
N GLY A 11 -21.18 -16.98 -36.94
CA GLY A 11 -21.28 -17.78 -38.16
C GLY A 11 -22.60 -17.61 -38.92
N VAL A 12 -23.37 -16.56 -38.60
CA VAL A 12 -24.65 -16.25 -39.25
C VAL A 12 -24.69 -14.77 -39.65
N TYR A 13 -24.93 -14.51 -40.94
CA TYR A 13 -24.82 -13.17 -41.53
C TYR A 13 -25.66 -12.10 -40.84
N HIS A 14 -26.88 -12.46 -40.40
CA HIS A 14 -27.79 -11.50 -39.74
C HIS A 14 -27.29 -11.05 -38.35
N LYS A 15 -26.34 -11.77 -37.73
CA LYS A 15 -25.66 -11.36 -36.49
C LYS A 15 -24.29 -10.74 -36.78
N ASP A 16 -23.51 -11.39 -37.65
CA ASP A 16 -22.12 -11.00 -37.90
C ASP A 16 -22.00 -9.65 -38.63
N GLU A 17 -22.90 -9.35 -39.57
CA GLU A 17 -22.80 -8.11 -40.35
C GLU A 17 -23.12 -6.84 -39.53
N PRO A 18 -24.18 -6.81 -38.70
CA PRO A 18 -24.38 -5.71 -37.74
C PRO A 18 -23.21 -5.51 -36.78
N ILE A 19 -22.60 -6.59 -36.26
CA ILE A 19 -21.45 -6.49 -35.35
C ILE A 19 -20.22 -5.90 -36.03
N LYS A 20 -19.95 -6.22 -37.31
CA LYS A 20 -18.86 -5.57 -38.07
C LYS A 20 -19.11 -4.08 -38.29
N GLU A 21 -20.35 -3.70 -38.60
CA GLU A 21 -20.72 -2.28 -38.75
C GLU A 21 -20.54 -1.55 -37.40
N LEU A 22 -20.91 -2.19 -36.29
CA LEU A 22 -20.71 -1.68 -34.93
C LEU A 22 -19.23 -1.54 -34.57
N GLU A 23 -18.39 -2.53 -34.89
CA GLU A 23 -16.93 -2.45 -34.68
C GLU A 23 -16.36 -1.21 -35.40
N ALA A 24 -16.73 -0.98 -36.66
CA ALA A 24 -16.30 0.18 -37.41
C ALA A 24 -16.81 1.51 -36.82
N ALA A 25 -18.02 1.53 -36.25
CA ALA A 25 -18.56 2.69 -35.54
C ALA A 25 -17.82 2.97 -34.23
N LEU A 26 -17.53 1.93 -33.43
CA LEU A 26 -16.77 2.02 -32.18
C LEU A 26 -15.33 2.51 -32.43
N GLN A 27 -14.66 2.00 -33.45
CA GLN A 27 -13.30 2.41 -33.82
C GLN A 27 -13.26 3.89 -34.25
N ARG A 28 -14.28 4.38 -34.96
CA ARG A 28 -14.40 5.81 -35.32
C ARG A 28 -14.57 6.71 -34.09
N GLN A 29 -15.13 6.18 -33.00
CA GLN A 29 -15.22 6.89 -31.71
C GLN A 29 -13.96 6.73 -30.82
N GLY A 30 -12.93 6.03 -31.30
CA GLY A 30 -11.65 5.88 -30.59
C GLY A 30 -11.57 4.68 -29.64
N PHE A 31 -12.54 3.76 -29.70
CA PHE A 31 -12.46 2.49 -29.01
C PHE A 31 -11.54 1.51 -29.75
N GLN A 32 -10.87 0.66 -28.98
CA GLN A 32 -10.16 -0.52 -29.46
C GLN A 32 -11.03 -1.74 -29.24
N THR A 33 -11.17 -2.59 -30.26
CA THR A 33 -11.94 -3.83 -30.18
C THR A 33 -11.01 -5.03 -30.06
N ILE A 34 -11.39 -5.99 -29.22
CA ILE A 34 -10.71 -7.29 -29.08
C ILE A 34 -11.72 -8.43 -29.20
N TRP A 35 -11.25 -9.59 -29.62
CA TRP A 35 -12.08 -10.76 -29.92
C TRP A 35 -11.59 -11.99 -29.14
N PRO A 36 -12.05 -12.20 -27.90
CA PRO A 36 -11.73 -13.38 -27.12
C PRO A 36 -12.30 -14.65 -27.76
N GLN A 37 -11.61 -15.79 -27.64
CA GLN A 37 -12.02 -17.03 -28.30
C GLN A 37 -13.21 -17.72 -27.63
N ASN A 38 -13.38 -17.54 -26.32
CA ASN A 38 -14.42 -18.16 -25.51
C ASN A 38 -14.50 -17.45 -24.15
N SER A 39 -15.46 -17.86 -23.31
CA SER A 39 -15.69 -17.28 -21.99
C SER A 39 -14.45 -17.31 -21.09
N ALA A 40 -13.68 -18.40 -21.09
CA ALA A 40 -12.49 -18.51 -20.26
C ALA A 40 -11.39 -17.52 -20.70
N ASP A 41 -11.23 -17.35 -22.01
CA ASP A 41 -10.30 -16.37 -22.59
C ASP A 41 -10.73 -14.93 -22.24
N LEU A 42 -12.02 -14.59 -22.38
CA LEU A 42 -12.57 -13.29 -21.98
C LEU A 42 -12.30 -12.99 -20.50
N LEU A 43 -12.59 -13.94 -19.61
CA LEU A 43 -12.38 -13.77 -18.17
C LEU A 43 -10.90 -13.51 -17.87
N GLN A 44 -9.98 -14.26 -18.49
CA GLN A 44 -8.54 -13.98 -18.37
C GLN A 44 -8.17 -12.59 -18.90
N PHE A 45 -8.75 -12.15 -20.01
CA PHE A 45 -8.49 -10.80 -20.54
C PHE A 45 -8.95 -9.71 -19.58
N ILE A 46 -10.18 -9.79 -19.05
CA ILE A 46 -10.71 -8.87 -18.03
C ILE A 46 -9.80 -8.88 -16.80
N GLU A 47 -9.34 -10.06 -16.40
CA GLU A 47 -8.51 -10.27 -15.23
C GLU A 47 -7.16 -9.54 -15.29
N HIS A 48 -6.55 -9.51 -16.48
CA HIS A 48 -5.20 -8.97 -16.71
C HIS A 48 -5.21 -7.55 -17.32
N ASN A 49 -6.34 -7.11 -17.87
CA ASN A 49 -6.46 -5.82 -18.56
C ASN A 49 -7.58 -4.98 -17.96
N PRO A 50 -7.30 -4.17 -16.92
CA PRO A 50 -8.30 -3.28 -16.31
C PRO A 50 -8.75 -2.15 -17.25
N ARG A 51 -8.23 -2.08 -18.48
CA ARG A 51 -8.63 -1.10 -19.51
C ARG A 51 -9.85 -1.52 -20.34
N ILE A 52 -10.29 -2.77 -20.18
CA ILE A 52 -11.54 -3.26 -20.75
C ILE A 52 -12.70 -2.55 -20.04
N CYS A 53 -13.55 -1.91 -20.82
CA CYS A 53 -14.61 -1.03 -20.35
C CYS A 53 -16.00 -1.40 -20.88
N GLY A 54 -16.10 -2.54 -21.55
CA GLY A 54 -17.38 -3.11 -21.95
C GLY A 54 -17.20 -4.46 -22.64
N VAL A 55 -18.23 -5.30 -22.55
CA VAL A 55 -18.28 -6.61 -23.20
C VAL A 55 -19.55 -6.70 -24.05
N ILE A 56 -19.39 -7.00 -25.34
CA ILE A 56 -20.47 -7.27 -26.28
C ILE A 56 -20.59 -8.78 -26.45
N PHE A 57 -21.80 -9.32 -26.31
CA PHE A 57 -22.06 -10.75 -26.49
C PHE A 57 -23.50 -11.02 -26.91
N ASP A 58 -23.74 -12.20 -27.48
CA ASP A 58 -25.08 -12.70 -27.79
C ASP A 58 -25.74 -13.29 -26.54
N TRP A 59 -26.93 -12.80 -26.19
CA TRP A 59 -27.64 -13.17 -24.97
C TRP A 59 -28.07 -14.65 -24.93
N ASP A 60 -28.40 -15.23 -26.09
CA ASP A 60 -28.87 -16.61 -26.15
C ASP A 60 -27.70 -17.60 -26.14
N GLU A 61 -26.53 -17.20 -26.65
CA GLU A 61 -25.32 -18.03 -26.69
C GLU A 61 -24.56 -18.00 -25.35
N TYR A 62 -24.47 -16.83 -24.72
CA TYR A 62 -23.76 -16.66 -23.46
C TYR A 62 -24.74 -16.47 -22.31
N SER A 63 -24.85 -17.51 -21.49
CA SER A 63 -25.77 -17.59 -20.35
C SER A 63 -25.46 -16.59 -19.24
N VAL A 64 -26.42 -16.46 -18.30
CA VAL A 64 -26.31 -15.75 -17.03
C VAL A 64 -25.02 -16.07 -16.25
N ASP A 65 -24.47 -17.28 -16.40
CA ASP A 65 -23.23 -17.69 -15.74
C ASP A 65 -22.03 -16.80 -16.11
N LEU A 66 -21.89 -16.42 -17.39
CA LEU A 66 -20.81 -15.50 -17.80
C LEU A 66 -20.97 -14.12 -17.15
N CYS A 67 -22.21 -13.63 -17.06
CA CYS A 67 -22.48 -12.35 -16.42
C CYS A 67 -22.14 -12.39 -14.93
N SER A 68 -22.46 -13.49 -14.25
CA SER A 68 -22.10 -13.73 -12.84
C SER A 68 -20.58 -13.75 -12.65
N ASP A 69 -19.84 -14.48 -13.50
CA ASP A 69 -18.38 -14.55 -13.44
C ASP A 69 -17.73 -13.18 -13.69
N ILE A 70 -18.23 -12.41 -14.66
CA ILE A 70 -17.76 -11.04 -14.91
C ILE A 70 -18.06 -10.14 -13.71
N ASN A 71 -19.25 -10.24 -13.11
CA ASN A 71 -19.64 -9.44 -11.94
C ASN A 71 -18.78 -9.74 -10.70
N GLN A 72 -18.32 -10.99 -10.53
CA GLN A 72 -17.32 -11.33 -9.51
C GLN A 72 -15.97 -10.65 -9.76
N LEU A 73 -15.59 -10.43 -11.02
CA LEU A 73 -14.37 -9.71 -11.38
C LEU A 73 -14.54 -8.19 -11.32
N ASN A 74 -15.66 -7.65 -11.79
CA ASN A 74 -15.94 -6.24 -11.83
C ASN A 74 -17.45 -5.99 -11.84
N GLU A 75 -17.99 -5.59 -10.68
CA GLU A 75 -19.41 -5.34 -10.47
C GLU A 75 -19.98 -4.18 -11.28
N TYR A 76 -19.11 -3.32 -11.82
CA TYR A 76 -19.50 -2.12 -12.57
C TYR A 76 -19.26 -2.26 -14.08
N LEU A 77 -18.64 -3.35 -14.57
CA LEU A 77 -18.26 -3.46 -15.97
C LEU A 77 -19.50 -3.55 -16.88
N PRO A 78 -19.71 -2.60 -17.82
CA PRO A 78 -20.87 -2.61 -18.70
C PRO A 78 -20.94 -3.86 -19.57
N LEU A 79 -22.12 -4.48 -19.59
CA LEU A 79 -22.44 -5.65 -20.38
C LEU A 79 -23.44 -5.27 -21.46
N TYR A 80 -23.12 -5.55 -22.72
CA TYR A 80 -23.93 -5.20 -23.90
C TYR A 80 -24.44 -6.48 -24.55
N ALA A 81 -25.63 -6.91 -24.13
CA ALA A 81 -26.26 -8.13 -24.59
C ALA A 81 -27.09 -7.90 -25.86
N PHE A 82 -26.81 -8.66 -26.91
CA PHE A 82 -27.60 -8.65 -28.12
C PHE A 82 -28.67 -9.74 -28.09
N ILE A 83 -29.93 -9.36 -28.30
CA ILE A 83 -31.10 -10.25 -28.22
C ILE A 83 -31.68 -10.54 -29.60
N ASN A 84 -32.34 -11.69 -29.71
CA ASN A 84 -33.12 -12.11 -30.87
C ASN A 84 -34.62 -11.98 -30.59
N ALA A 85 -35.45 -11.97 -31.64
CA ALA A 85 -36.91 -11.83 -31.51
C ALA A 85 -37.59 -12.96 -30.70
N HIS A 86 -36.87 -14.05 -30.40
CA HIS A 86 -37.35 -15.20 -29.62
C HIS A 86 -36.65 -15.35 -28.27
N SER A 87 -35.75 -14.43 -27.90
CA SER A 87 -35.07 -14.46 -26.60
C SER A 87 -36.10 -14.35 -25.48
N THR A 88 -36.13 -15.35 -24.60
CA THR A 88 -36.98 -15.31 -23.41
C THR A 88 -36.41 -14.30 -22.41
N MET A 89 -37.26 -13.40 -21.91
CA MET A 89 -36.91 -12.52 -20.78
C MET A 89 -36.93 -13.30 -19.45
N ASP A 90 -36.20 -14.41 -19.37
CA ASP A 90 -35.94 -15.11 -18.11
C ASP A 90 -34.82 -14.37 -17.37
N VAL A 91 -35.10 -13.13 -16.98
CA VAL A 91 -34.17 -12.29 -16.22
C VAL A 91 -34.64 -12.27 -14.77
N SER A 92 -33.84 -12.79 -13.85
CA SER A 92 -34.16 -12.69 -12.44
C SER A 92 -33.94 -11.26 -11.94
N SER A 93 -34.58 -10.88 -10.83
CA SER A 93 -34.35 -9.57 -10.20
C SER A 93 -32.92 -9.38 -9.68
N GLN A 94 -32.16 -10.48 -9.51
CA GLN A 94 -30.74 -10.44 -9.18
C GLN A 94 -29.90 -10.11 -10.42
N ASP A 95 -30.29 -10.58 -11.60
CA ASP A 95 -29.57 -10.32 -12.86
C ASP A 95 -29.74 -8.87 -13.32
N LEU A 96 -30.89 -8.26 -13.05
CA LEU A 96 -31.15 -6.83 -13.32
C LEU A 96 -30.34 -5.87 -12.44
N ARG A 97 -29.63 -6.36 -11.41
CA ARG A 97 -28.69 -5.53 -10.64
C ARG A 97 -27.34 -5.37 -11.32
N MET A 98 -27.04 -6.17 -12.35
CA MET A 98 -25.84 -6.03 -13.17
C MET A 98 -26.00 -4.84 -14.12
N THR A 99 -24.88 -4.27 -14.57
CA THR A 99 -24.84 -3.16 -15.55
C THR A 99 -25.09 -3.68 -16.98
N LEU A 100 -26.24 -4.32 -17.18
CA LEU A 100 -26.63 -5.01 -18.41
C LEU A 100 -27.53 -4.13 -19.28
N TRP A 101 -27.15 -4.00 -20.56
CA TRP A 101 -27.87 -3.23 -21.57
C TRP A 101 -28.19 -4.10 -22.77
N PHE A 102 -29.40 -3.97 -23.31
CA PHE A 102 -29.89 -4.80 -24.41
C PHE A 102 -29.89 -4.05 -25.74
N PHE A 103 -29.46 -4.73 -26.80
CA PHE A 103 -29.46 -4.26 -28.17
C PHE A 103 -30.01 -5.31 -29.13
N GLU A 104 -30.46 -4.89 -30.31
CA GLU A 104 -30.94 -5.79 -31.35
C GLU A 104 -29.95 -5.85 -32.52
N TYR A 105 -29.90 -7.00 -33.19
CA TYR A 105 -29.16 -7.14 -34.45
C TYR A 105 -29.93 -6.49 -35.60
N ALA A 106 -29.51 -5.30 -36.01
CA ALA A 106 -30.05 -4.64 -37.20
C ALA A 106 -29.00 -3.77 -37.92
N LEU A 107 -29.03 -3.81 -39.25
CA LEU A 107 -28.19 -2.97 -40.09
C LEU A 107 -28.61 -1.49 -39.98
N GLY A 108 -27.64 -0.59 -39.93
CA GLY A 108 -27.87 0.85 -39.85
C GLY A 108 -28.18 1.39 -38.44
N LEU A 109 -28.28 0.54 -37.41
CA LEU A 109 -28.40 0.98 -36.00
C LEU A 109 -27.04 1.16 -35.30
N SER A 110 -25.95 0.72 -35.94
CA SER A 110 -24.61 0.64 -35.37
C SER A 110 -24.07 1.97 -34.83
N GLU A 111 -24.41 3.11 -35.47
CA GLU A 111 -24.02 4.46 -34.99
C GLU A 111 -24.72 4.85 -33.69
N GLU A 112 -26.01 4.54 -33.58
CA GLU A 112 -26.80 4.80 -32.38
C GLU A 112 -26.32 3.92 -31.22
N ILE A 113 -26.12 2.62 -31.50
CA ILE A 113 -25.59 1.67 -30.51
C ILE A 113 -24.21 2.10 -30.04
N ALA A 114 -23.29 2.46 -30.94
CA ALA A 114 -21.97 2.94 -30.57
C ALA A 114 -22.03 4.21 -29.69
N THR A 115 -22.93 5.14 -30.01
CA THR A 115 -23.14 6.35 -29.20
C THR A 115 -23.66 6.01 -27.80
N ARG A 116 -24.59 5.06 -27.67
CA ARG A 116 -25.07 4.57 -26.38
C ARG A 116 -23.96 3.87 -25.58
N ILE A 117 -23.17 2.99 -26.22
CA ILE A 117 -21.99 2.36 -25.60
C ILE A 117 -21.02 3.43 -25.08
N GLY A 118 -20.77 4.48 -25.86
CA GLY A 118 -19.96 5.62 -25.44
C GLY A 118 -20.52 6.35 -24.21
N GLN A 119 -21.85 6.53 -24.14
CA GLN A 119 -22.53 7.10 -22.97
C GLN A 119 -22.39 6.22 -21.73
N TYR A 120 -22.68 4.92 -21.85
CA TYR A 120 -22.56 3.96 -20.74
C TYR A 120 -21.12 3.79 -20.27
N THR A 121 -20.14 3.90 -21.17
CA THR A 121 -18.72 3.90 -20.79
C THR A 121 -18.38 5.14 -19.96
N ARG A 122 -18.92 6.32 -20.30
CA ARG A 122 -18.72 7.53 -19.48
C ARG A 122 -19.38 7.38 -18.11
N GLU A 123 -20.60 6.86 -18.05
CA GLU A 123 -21.27 6.57 -16.78
C GLU A 123 -20.47 5.59 -15.92
N TYR A 124 -19.93 4.52 -16.51
CA TYR A 124 -19.02 3.60 -15.83
C TYR A 124 -17.79 4.33 -15.25
N LEU A 125 -17.13 5.17 -16.05
CA LEU A 125 -15.99 5.96 -15.60
C LEU A 125 -16.35 6.91 -14.46
N GLU A 126 -17.50 7.58 -14.54
CA GLU A 126 -17.99 8.47 -13.49
C GLU A 126 -18.33 7.72 -12.19
N ASN A 127 -18.83 6.49 -12.30
CA ASN A 127 -19.20 5.65 -11.15
C ASN A 127 -17.99 5.07 -10.40
N ILE A 128 -16.93 4.67 -11.13
CA ILE A 128 -15.72 4.12 -10.52
C ILE A 128 -14.76 5.21 -10.02
N THR A 129 -14.82 6.42 -10.59
CA THR A 129 -13.94 7.52 -10.18
C THR A 129 -14.49 8.16 -8.91
N PRO A 130 -13.72 8.21 -7.81
CA PRO A 130 -14.22 8.73 -6.55
C PRO A 130 -14.39 10.27 -6.58
N PRO A 131 -15.19 10.84 -5.65
CA PRO A 131 -15.72 12.19 -5.75
C PRO A 131 -14.68 13.31 -5.97
N PHE A 132 -13.65 13.40 -5.12
CA PHE A 132 -12.64 14.45 -5.20
C PHE A 132 -11.80 14.33 -6.47
N THR A 133 -11.35 13.12 -6.79
CA THR A 133 -10.54 12.81 -7.97
C THR A 133 -11.31 13.14 -9.25
N ARG A 134 -12.61 12.81 -9.29
CA ARG A 134 -13.50 13.16 -10.41
C ARG A 134 -13.61 14.67 -10.57
N ALA A 135 -13.86 15.40 -9.48
CA ALA A 135 -13.94 16.85 -9.52
C ALA A 135 -12.61 17.49 -10.00
N LEU A 136 -11.47 16.98 -9.53
CA LEU A 136 -10.14 17.44 -9.94
C LEU A 136 -9.88 17.16 -11.43
N PHE A 137 -10.25 15.98 -11.93
CA PHE A 137 -10.08 15.63 -13.35
C PHE A 137 -10.96 16.52 -14.24
N ASN A 138 -12.20 16.77 -13.84
CA ASN A 138 -13.09 17.67 -14.57
C ASN A 138 -12.52 19.09 -14.63
N TYR A 139 -12.05 19.64 -13.50
CA TYR A 139 -11.39 20.94 -13.46
C TYR A 139 -10.20 21.03 -14.44
N VAL A 140 -9.33 20.02 -14.43
CA VAL A 140 -8.15 19.98 -15.32
C VAL A 140 -8.55 19.92 -16.80
N GLN A 141 -9.64 19.21 -17.13
CA GLN A 141 -10.14 19.09 -18.50
C GLN A 141 -10.86 20.35 -18.99
N GLU A 142 -11.58 21.06 -18.11
CA GLU A 142 -12.29 22.30 -18.46
C GLU A 142 -11.35 23.44 -18.87
N GLY A 143 -10.08 23.41 -18.46
CA GLY A 143 -9.04 24.31 -18.98
C GLY A 143 -9.29 25.79 -18.66
N LYS A 144 -9.83 26.09 -17.47
CA LYS A 144 -10.13 27.46 -17.02
C LYS A 144 -8.87 28.32 -16.93
N TYR A 145 -8.96 29.60 -17.36
CA TYR A 145 -7.90 30.58 -17.11
C TYR A 145 -7.85 30.94 -15.62
N THR A 146 -6.64 30.93 -15.05
CA THR A 146 -6.43 31.18 -13.61
C THR A 146 -5.49 32.35 -13.36
N PHE A 147 -5.87 33.24 -12.45
CA PHE A 147 -5.01 34.30 -11.88
C PHE A 147 -4.70 34.05 -10.40
N CYS A 148 -4.76 32.79 -9.98
CA CYS A 148 -4.56 32.35 -8.59
C CYS A 148 -3.26 31.56 -8.42
N THR A 149 -2.94 31.22 -7.17
CA THR A 149 -1.87 30.28 -6.84
C THR A 149 -2.24 28.85 -7.25
N PRO A 150 -1.26 28.00 -7.60
CA PRO A 150 0.19 28.25 -7.59
C PRO A 150 0.72 29.08 -8.76
N GLY A 151 1.83 29.80 -8.55
CA GLY A 151 2.40 30.75 -9.52
C GLY A 151 2.89 30.15 -10.85
N HIS A 152 3.01 28.82 -10.95
CA HIS A 152 3.31 28.17 -12.23
C HIS A 152 2.09 28.07 -13.17
N MET A 153 0.86 28.30 -12.68
CA MET A 153 -0.38 28.36 -13.46
C MET A 153 -0.56 27.17 -14.41
N GLY A 154 -0.71 25.96 -13.84
CA GLY A 154 -0.85 24.74 -14.64
C GLY A 154 0.42 24.33 -15.42
N GLY A 155 1.55 24.96 -15.11
CA GLY A 155 2.86 24.69 -15.72
C GLY A 155 3.27 25.71 -16.79
N SER A 156 2.44 26.72 -17.06
CA SER A 156 2.71 27.80 -18.02
C SER A 156 4.01 28.56 -17.72
N ALA A 157 4.39 28.74 -16.45
CA ALA A 157 5.64 29.41 -16.10
C ALA A 157 6.88 28.57 -16.47
N TYR A 158 6.81 27.24 -16.35
CA TYR A 158 7.93 26.35 -16.67
C TYR A 158 8.30 26.43 -18.15
N GLN A 159 7.30 26.58 -19.03
CA GLN A 159 7.52 26.70 -20.49
C GLN A 159 8.26 27.99 -20.90
N LYS A 160 8.44 28.95 -19.98
CA LYS A 160 9.19 30.20 -20.22
C LYS A 160 10.69 30.07 -19.95
N SER A 161 11.17 28.90 -19.51
CA SER A 161 12.57 28.64 -19.17
C SER A 161 13.05 27.33 -19.81
N PRO A 162 14.23 27.26 -20.45
CA PRO A 162 14.73 26.03 -21.04
C PRO A 162 14.80 24.83 -20.06
N VAL A 163 15.26 25.07 -18.83
CA VAL A 163 15.25 24.02 -17.78
C VAL A 163 13.84 23.70 -17.30
N GLY A 164 12.94 24.68 -17.34
CA GLY A 164 11.53 24.49 -17.01
C GLY A 164 10.81 23.63 -18.05
N CYS A 165 11.10 23.78 -19.34
CA CYS A 165 10.56 22.89 -20.38
C CYS A 165 10.95 21.43 -20.14
N LEU A 166 12.23 21.17 -19.78
CA LEU A 166 12.66 19.80 -19.42
C LEU A 166 11.87 19.24 -18.24
N PHE A 167 11.59 20.07 -17.22
CA PHE A 167 10.78 19.68 -16.07
C PHE A 167 9.32 19.42 -16.46
N TYR A 168 8.73 20.30 -17.29
CA TYR A 168 7.36 20.15 -17.80
C TYR A 168 7.20 18.87 -18.63
N ASP A 169 8.16 18.58 -19.52
CA ASP A 169 8.13 17.41 -20.39
C ASP A 169 8.31 16.11 -19.60
N PHE A 170 9.09 16.15 -18.51
CA PHE A 170 9.31 15.00 -17.64
C PHE A 170 8.07 14.66 -16.80
N PHE A 171 7.47 15.66 -16.13
CA PHE A 171 6.30 15.44 -15.26
C PHE A 171 4.97 15.40 -16.04
N GLY A 172 4.91 16.02 -17.21
CA GLY A 172 3.72 16.13 -18.03
C GLY A 172 2.73 17.20 -17.55
N GLY A 173 1.88 17.66 -18.47
CA GLY A 173 0.93 18.75 -18.22
C GLY A 173 -0.14 18.43 -17.18
N ASN A 174 -0.64 17.20 -17.10
CA ASN A 174 -1.71 16.85 -16.15
C ASN A 174 -1.25 16.95 -14.70
N THR A 175 -0.01 16.55 -14.39
CA THR A 175 0.58 16.68 -13.06
C THR A 175 0.57 18.14 -12.60
N LEU A 176 1.00 19.04 -13.47
CA LEU A 176 1.13 20.46 -13.16
C LEU A 176 -0.21 21.21 -13.18
N LYS A 177 -1.19 20.75 -13.97
CA LYS A 177 -2.55 21.29 -13.96
C LYS A 177 -3.37 20.84 -12.75
N ALA A 178 -3.07 19.67 -12.20
CA ALA A 178 -3.70 19.16 -10.98
C ALA A 178 -3.12 19.79 -9.70
N ASP A 179 -1.97 20.47 -9.79
CA ASP A 179 -1.40 21.23 -8.67
C ASP A 179 -2.09 22.59 -8.55
N VAL A 180 -3.16 22.61 -7.77
CA VAL A 180 -4.08 23.74 -7.60
C VAL A 180 -4.22 24.11 -6.12
N SER A 181 -4.95 25.18 -5.82
CA SER A 181 -5.20 25.66 -4.46
C SER A 181 -6.69 25.77 -4.16
N ILE A 182 -7.00 26.09 -2.90
CA ILE A 182 -8.36 26.42 -2.41
C ILE A 182 -9.06 27.54 -3.21
N SER A 183 -8.31 28.31 -4.02
CA SER A 183 -8.86 29.29 -4.95
C SER A 183 -9.84 28.66 -5.96
N VAL A 184 -9.75 27.34 -6.19
CA VAL A 184 -10.69 26.56 -6.98
C VAL A 184 -11.85 26.12 -6.07
N THR A 185 -12.83 27.02 -5.89
CA THR A 185 -13.89 26.86 -4.87
C THR A 185 -14.77 25.63 -5.06
N GLU A 186 -14.92 25.15 -6.30
CA GLU A 186 -15.64 23.93 -6.65
C GLU A 186 -15.02 22.64 -6.10
N LEU A 187 -13.74 22.66 -5.68
CA LEU A 187 -13.08 21.52 -5.04
C LEU A 187 -13.22 21.54 -3.51
N GLY A 188 -13.81 22.58 -2.93
CA GLY A 188 -13.89 22.74 -1.47
C GLY A 188 -12.50 22.92 -0.83
N SER A 189 -12.38 22.51 0.44
CA SER A 189 -11.18 22.70 1.24
C SER A 189 -10.87 21.47 2.08
N LEU A 190 -9.61 21.01 2.05
CA LEU A 190 -9.12 19.92 2.90
C LEU A 190 -9.11 20.30 4.38
N LEU A 191 -8.75 21.55 4.72
CA LEU A 191 -8.63 21.98 6.12
C LEU A 191 -9.99 22.29 6.76
N ASP A 192 -10.98 22.65 5.94
CA ASP A 192 -12.34 22.93 6.43
C ASP A 192 -13.26 21.70 6.34
N HIS A 193 -12.78 20.59 5.76
CA HIS A 193 -13.57 19.39 5.50
C HIS A 193 -14.87 19.70 4.74
N THR A 194 -14.75 20.35 3.57
CA THR A 194 -15.92 20.81 2.78
C THR A 194 -15.89 20.35 1.33
N GLY A 195 -17.09 20.25 0.74
CA GLY A 195 -17.26 19.90 -0.67
C GLY A 195 -16.71 18.51 -1.00
N PRO A 196 -16.08 18.32 -2.18
CA PRO A 196 -15.53 17.04 -2.57
C PRO A 196 -14.50 16.44 -1.60
N HIS A 197 -13.81 17.25 -0.78
CA HIS A 197 -12.91 16.72 0.25
C HIS A 197 -13.66 15.98 1.36
N LEU A 198 -14.80 16.50 1.82
CA LEU A 198 -15.65 15.81 2.81
C LEU A 198 -16.22 14.52 2.23
N GLU A 199 -16.71 14.58 0.99
CA GLU A 199 -17.23 13.39 0.30
C GLU A 199 -16.15 12.31 0.17
N ALA A 200 -14.90 12.70 -0.08
CA ALA A 200 -13.75 11.80 -0.13
C ALA A 200 -13.44 11.18 1.25
N GLU A 201 -13.42 11.98 2.31
CA GLU A 201 -13.19 11.50 3.68
C GLU A 201 -14.26 10.49 4.12
N GLU A 202 -15.53 10.78 3.85
CA GLU A 202 -16.62 9.84 4.10
C GLU A 202 -16.52 8.57 3.22
N TYR A 203 -16.14 8.73 1.95
CA TYR A 203 -15.92 7.61 1.04
C TYR A 203 -14.84 6.67 1.58
N ILE A 204 -13.72 7.24 2.05
CA ILE A 204 -12.62 6.50 2.66
C ILE A 204 -13.07 5.84 3.96
N ALA A 205 -13.77 6.55 4.84
CA ALA A 205 -14.26 5.99 6.10
C ALA A 205 -15.13 4.74 5.88
N ARG A 206 -16.07 4.82 4.92
CA ARG A 206 -16.90 3.67 4.51
C ARG A 206 -16.08 2.52 3.95
N ALA A 207 -15.08 2.81 3.12
CA ALA A 207 -14.24 1.77 2.50
C ALA A 207 -13.34 1.04 3.50
N PHE A 208 -12.90 1.71 4.57
CA PHE A 208 -11.96 1.17 5.57
C PHE A 208 -12.63 0.72 6.88
N GLY A 209 -13.97 0.81 6.97
CA GLY A 209 -14.73 0.42 8.16
C GLY A 209 -14.49 1.32 9.38
N ALA A 210 -14.13 2.57 9.13
CA ALA A 210 -13.97 3.62 10.14
C ALA A 210 -15.25 4.43 10.29
N GLU A 211 -15.42 5.12 11.42
CA GLU A 211 -16.55 6.06 11.59
C GLU A 211 -16.22 7.42 10.97
N GLN A 212 -14.96 7.85 11.09
CA GLN A 212 -14.44 9.07 10.48
C GLN A 212 -13.03 8.81 9.92
N SER A 213 -12.63 9.55 8.90
CA SER A 213 -11.31 9.42 8.28
C SER A 213 -10.76 10.77 7.82
N TYR A 214 -9.49 11.04 8.12
CA TYR A 214 -8.81 12.27 7.72
C TYR A 214 -7.70 11.96 6.73
N MET A 215 -7.62 12.76 5.66
CA MET A 215 -6.55 12.66 4.67
C MET A 215 -5.34 13.51 5.08
N VAL A 216 -4.17 12.89 5.24
CA VAL A 216 -2.94 13.57 5.65
C VAL A 216 -1.92 13.55 4.52
N THR A 217 -1.40 14.72 4.14
CA THR A 217 -0.48 14.92 3.00
C THR A 217 0.99 15.00 3.38
N ASN A 218 1.34 14.73 4.65
CA ASN A 218 2.73 14.75 5.15
C ASN A 218 3.11 13.45 5.88
N GLY A 219 2.57 12.33 5.41
CA GLY A 219 2.86 10.97 5.85
C GLY A 219 2.35 10.62 7.25
N THR A 220 2.41 9.33 7.58
CA THR A 220 1.99 8.82 8.90
C THR A 220 2.87 9.34 10.04
N SER A 221 4.08 9.81 9.70
CA SER A 221 4.90 10.58 10.64
C SER A 221 4.13 11.76 11.23
N THR A 222 3.31 12.43 10.42
CA THR A 222 2.48 13.56 10.82
C THR A 222 1.17 13.10 11.43
N SER A 223 0.51 12.08 10.84
CA SER A 223 -0.70 11.46 11.42
C SER A 223 -0.51 11.05 12.89
N ASN A 224 0.63 10.43 13.23
CA ASN A 224 0.93 10.04 14.60
C ASN A 224 1.05 11.26 15.55
N LYS A 225 1.51 12.41 15.05
CA LYS A 225 1.61 13.64 15.85
C LYS A 225 0.25 14.27 16.08
N ILE A 226 -0.58 14.32 15.04
CA ILE A 226 -1.97 14.82 15.11
C ILE A 226 -2.75 14.04 16.18
N VAL A 227 -2.77 12.71 16.07
CA VAL A 227 -3.46 11.84 17.03
C VAL A 227 -2.87 11.98 18.44
N GLY A 228 -1.55 12.00 18.55
CA GLY A 228 -0.84 12.09 19.82
C GLY A 228 -1.05 13.42 20.55
N MET A 229 -0.93 14.55 19.86
CA MET A 229 -1.14 15.88 20.44
C MET A 229 -2.60 16.11 20.83
N TYR A 230 -3.55 15.54 20.07
CA TYR A 230 -4.96 15.52 20.45
C TYR A 230 -5.19 14.70 21.73
N SER A 231 -4.60 13.50 21.79
CA SER A 231 -4.94 12.51 22.82
C SER A 231 -4.15 12.64 24.12
N ALA A 232 -3.03 13.38 24.13
CA ALA A 232 -2.11 13.46 25.27
C ALA A 232 -1.80 14.92 25.64
N PRO A 233 -2.62 15.54 26.50
CA PRO A 233 -2.36 16.89 27.02
C PRO A 233 -1.05 16.98 27.83
N ALA A 234 -0.54 18.19 28.00
CA ALA A 234 0.65 18.43 28.83
C ALA A 234 0.46 17.92 30.28
N GLY A 235 1.50 17.33 30.86
CA GLY A 235 1.50 16.69 32.18
C GLY A 235 0.83 15.32 32.23
N SER A 236 0.23 14.84 31.13
CA SER A 236 -0.41 13.52 31.07
C SER A 236 0.61 12.38 30.94
N THR A 237 0.13 11.16 31.15
CA THR A 237 0.91 9.93 30.99
C THR A 237 0.47 9.16 29.75
N LEU A 238 1.43 8.72 28.94
CA LEU A 238 1.19 8.03 27.68
C LEU A 238 1.84 6.65 27.72
N LEU A 239 1.07 5.60 27.45
CA LEU A 239 1.54 4.23 27.37
C LEU A 239 2.02 3.95 25.93
N ILE A 240 3.32 3.76 25.72
CA ILE A 240 3.92 3.71 24.37
C ILE A 240 4.71 2.45 24.13
N ASP A 241 4.49 1.83 22.97
CA ASP A 241 5.33 0.74 22.47
C ASP A 241 6.81 1.19 22.39
N ARG A 242 7.72 0.40 22.96
CA ARG A 242 9.16 0.65 22.81
C ARG A 242 9.65 0.42 21.38
N ASN A 243 8.93 -0.41 20.60
CA ASN A 243 9.08 -0.56 19.17
C ASN A 243 8.26 0.50 18.40
N CYS A 244 8.45 1.77 18.75
CA CYS A 244 7.77 2.89 18.11
C CYS A 244 8.57 3.45 16.92
N HIS A 245 7.87 3.93 15.89
CA HIS A 245 8.50 4.71 14.83
C HIS A 245 9.08 6.03 15.37
N LYS A 246 10.15 6.54 14.74
CA LYS A 246 10.83 7.80 15.15
C LYS A 246 9.89 9.01 15.27
N SER A 247 8.76 9.02 14.55
CA SER A 247 7.76 10.09 14.67
C SER A 247 7.11 10.16 16.05
N LEU A 248 6.96 9.03 16.74
CA LEU A 248 6.44 8.98 18.11
C LEU A 248 7.52 9.41 19.11
N ALA A 249 8.79 9.11 18.85
CA ALA A 249 9.87 9.72 19.62
C ALA A 249 9.88 11.26 19.47
N HIS A 250 9.64 11.78 18.26
CA HIS A 250 9.51 13.22 18.04
C HIS A 250 8.26 13.79 18.73
N LEU A 251 7.13 13.05 18.78
CA LEU A 251 5.96 13.43 19.58
C LEU A 251 6.35 13.64 21.05
N LEU A 252 7.04 12.69 21.66
CA LEU A 252 7.53 12.80 23.05
C LEU A 252 8.50 13.98 23.26
N MET A 253 9.20 14.42 22.21
CA MET A 253 10.08 15.60 22.29
C MET A 253 9.33 16.94 22.17
N MET A 254 8.15 16.94 21.52
CA MET A 254 7.34 18.15 21.32
C MET A 254 6.26 18.33 22.38
N SER A 255 5.82 17.24 23.00
CA SER A 255 4.74 17.23 24.00
C SER A 255 5.30 16.96 25.39
N ASP A 256 4.93 17.79 26.37
CA ASP A 256 5.31 17.62 27.77
C ASP A 256 4.50 16.48 28.41
N VAL A 257 4.88 15.24 28.14
CA VAL A 257 4.19 14.03 28.61
C VAL A 257 5.14 13.05 29.27
N VAL A 258 4.62 12.20 30.15
CA VAL A 258 5.38 11.15 30.83
C VAL A 258 5.18 9.81 30.10
N PRO A 259 6.18 9.26 29.38
CA PRO A 259 6.03 8.00 28.66
C PRO A 259 6.22 6.79 29.59
N LEU A 260 5.25 5.87 29.57
CA LEU A 260 5.38 4.53 30.12
C LEU A 260 5.63 3.53 28.98
N TRP A 261 6.78 2.86 28.99
CA TRP A 261 7.17 1.97 27.90
C TRP A 261 6.54 0.58 28.04
N LEU A 262 5.85 0.12 27.00
CA LEU A 262 5.51 -1.28 26.78
C LEU A 262 6.72 -1.99 26.17
N LYS A 263 7.14 -3.10 26.78
CA LYS A 263 8.37 -3.80 26.38
C LYS A 263 8.03 -4.96 25.43
N PRO A 264 8.37 -4.88 24.13
CA PRO A 264 8.21 -5.99 23.22
C PRO A 264 9.23 -7.11 23.52
N THR A 265 8.93 -8.30 23.04
CA THR A 265 9.86 -9.43 23.02
C THR A 265 10.80 -9.35 21.81
N ARG A 266 11.81 -10.23 21.78
CA ARG A 266 12.74 -10.39 20.64
C ARG A 266 13.25 -11.82 20.62
N ASN A 267 13.47 -12.39 19.43
CA ASN A 267 14.14 -13.68 19.27
C ASN A 267 15.66 -13.51 19.04
N ALA A 268 16.38 -14.62 18.90
CA ALA A 268 17.84 -14.57 18.69
C ALA A 268 18.23 -13.94 17.34
N LEU A 269 17.40 -14.09 16.32
CA LEU A 269 17.55 -13.48 14.99
C LEU A 269 17.44 -11.95 14.99
N GLY A 270 17.12 -11.34 16.13
CA GLY A 270 16.94 -9.91 16.28
C GLY A 270 15.58 -9.41 15.79
N ILE A 271 14.66 -10.32 15.44
CA ILE A 271 13.29 -9.99 15.05
C ILE A 271 12.52 -9.61 16.31
N LEU A 272 11.86 -8.45 16.26
CA LEU A 272 11.03 -7.96 17.37
C LEU A 272 9.70 -8.70 17.36
N GLY A 273 9.40 -9.31 18.50
CA GLY A 273 8.10 -9.93 18.76
C GLY A 273 7.06 -8.92 19.21
N GLY A 274 5.91 -9.42 19.63
CA GLY A 274 4.87 -8.61 20.25
C GLY A 274 5.21 -8.18 21.68
N ILE A 275 4.48 -7.20 22.17
CA ILE A 275 4.34 -6.87 23.59
C ILE A 275 3.56 -8.00 24.27
N PRO A 276 4.11 -8.68 25.29
CA PRO A 276 3.41 -9.75 26.00
C PRO A 276 2.09 -9.30 26.65
N ARG A 277 1.11 -10.20 26.75
CA ARG A 277 -0.19 -9.93 27.40
C ARG A 277 -0.06 -9.35 28.80
N ARG A 278 0.93 -9.84 29.57
CA ARG A 278 1.23 -9.35 30.93
C ARG A 278 1.47 -7.84 30.99
N GLU A 279 2.04 -7.23 29.95
CA GLU A 279 2.35 -5.80 29.92
C GLU A 279 1.07 -4.92 29.86
N PHE A 280 -0.03 -5.45 29.32
CA PHE A 280 -1.32 -4.75 29.19
C PHE A 280 -2.25 -4.91 30.42
N THR A 281 -1.85 -5.71 31.40
CA THR A 281 -2.64 -5.92 32.62
C THR A 281 -2.65 -4.67 33.49
N ARG A 282 -3.75 -4.47 34.22
CA ARG A 282 -3.91 -3.34 35.15
C ARG A 282 -2.78 -3.30 36.18
N ASP A 283 -2.39 -4.45 36.72
CA ASP A 283 -1.34 -4.56 37.74
C ASP A 283 0.04 -4.15 37.19
N SER A 284 0.40 -4.60 35.98
CA SER A 284 1.63 -4.20 35.30
C SER A 284 1.70 -2.69 35.08
N ILE A 285 0.61 -2.10 34.57
CA ILE A 285 0.53 -0.65 34.32
C ILE A 285 0.60 0.11 35.65
N GLN A 286 -0.14 -0.33 36.67
CA GLN A 286 -0.14 0.29 38.00
C GLN A 286 1.25 0.27 38.63
N GLN A 287 2.02 -0.79 38.44
CA GLN A 287 3.40 -0.89 38.90
C GLN A 287 4.30 0.12 38.15
N LYS A 288 4.22 0.19 36.82
CA LYS A 288 4.96 1.19 36.02
C LYS A 288 4.64 2.63 36.44
N VAL A 289 3.38 2.93 36.74
CA VAL A 289 2.95 4.24 37.25
C VAL A 289 3.61 4.55 38.60
N ARG A 290 3.64 3.59 39.55
CA ARG A 290 4.29 3.77 40.86
C ARG A 290 5.79 3.98 40.74
N ASP A 291 6.42 3.29 39.81
CA ASP A 291 7.88 3.33 39.62
C ASP A 291 8.36 4.55 38.81
N THR A 292 7.44 5.30 38.21
CA THR A 292 7.76 6.46 37.36
C THR A 292 7.30 7.75 38.03
N GLY A 293 8.25 8.58 38.46
CA GLY A 293 7.94 9.87 39.09
C GLY A 293 7.13 10.79 38.17
N GLY A 294 6.04 11.36 38.69
CA GLY A 294 5.14 12.23 37.92
C GLY A 294 4.15 11.50 37.02
N ALA A 295 4.20 10.17 36.94
CA ALA A 295 3.23 9.41 36.16
C ALA A 295 1.87 9.34 36.86
N GLN A 296 0.82 9.37 36.05
CA GLN A 296 -0.57 9.13 36.41
C GLN A 296 -1.07 7.92 35.62
N TRP A 297 -2.34 7.54 35.82
CA TRP A 297 -2.92 6.51 34.95
C TRP A 297 -2.89 6.98 33.48
N PRO A 298 -2.46 6.15 32.53
CA PRO A 298 -2.31 6.59 31.14
C PRO A 298 -3.65 6.98 30.51
N VAL A 299 -3.65 8.11 29.81
CA VAL A 299 -4.83 8.63 29.08
C VAL A 299 -4.86 8.17 27.63
N HIS A 300 -3.68 7.86 27.08
CA HIS A 300 -3.50 7.44 25.71
C HIS A 300 -2.49 6.29 25.62
N ALA A 301 -2.78 5.31 24.76
CA ALA A 301 -1.89 4.19 24.48
C ALA A 301 -1.57 4.12 22.99
N VAL A 302 -0.29 3.95 22.63
CA VAL A 302 0.16 3.80 21.24
C VAL A 302 0.84 2.45 21.06
N ILE A 303 0.31 1.64 20.14
CA ILE A 303 0.77 0.28 19.84
C ILE A 303 1.07 0.17 18.34
N THR A 304 2.26 -0.28 17.97
CA THR A 304 2.60 -0.52 16.55
C THR A 304 1.98 -1.85 16.10
N ASN A 305 1.02 -1.84 15.18
CA ASN A 305 0.34 -3.05 14.71
C ASN A 305 0.15 -3.05 13.19
N SER A 306 0.76 -3.95 12.41
CA SER A 306 1.69 -5.01 12.84
C SER A 306 3.06 -4.47 13.25
N THR A 307 3.90 -5.35 13.83
CA THR A 307 5.35 -5.12 13.82
C THR A 307 5.88 -5.03 12.39
N TYR A 308 7.10 -4.51 12.23
CA TYR A 308 7.75 -4.37 10.92
C TYR A 308 7.85 -5.69 10.16
N ASP A 309 8.22 -6.77 10.87
CA ASP A 309 8.38 -8.12 10.32
C ASP A 309 7.05 -8.89 10.17
N GLY A 310 5.91 -8.24 10.40
CA GLY A 310 4.59 -8.81 10.09
C GLY A 310 3.89 -9.53 11.23
N LEU A 311 4.20 -9.24 12.49
CA LEU A 311 3.43 -9.79 13.61
C LEU A 311 2.26 -8.88 13.96
N LEU A 312 1.05 -9.39 13.75
CA LEU A 312 -0.23 -8.76 14.08
C LEU A 312 -0.68 -9.14 15.48
N TYR A 313 -1.29 -8.22 16.21
CA TYR A 313 -1.89 -8.49 17.52
C TYR A 313 -3.34 -8.98 17.40
N ASN A 314 -3.83 -9.70 18.41
CA ASN A 314 -5.25 -9.84 18.70
C ASN A 314 -5.79 -8.48 19.22
N THR A 315 -6.26 -7.63 18.30
CA THR A 315 -6.72 -6.28 18.64
C THR A 315 -8.06 -6.29 19.34
N THR A 316 -8.89 -7.32 19.14
CA THR A 316 -10.14 -7.51 19.90
C THR A 316 -9.82 -7.62 21.39
N TRP A 317 -8.93 -8.53 21.75
CA TRP A 317 -8.48 -8.72 23.14
C TRP A 317 -7.85 -7.45 23.72
N LEU A 318 -7.00 -6.75 22.95
CA LEU A 318 -6.38 -5.50 23.39
C LEU A 318 -7.42 -4.42 23.72
N LYS A 319 -8.40 -4.22 22.84
CA LYS A 319 -9.42 -3.19 23.02
C LYS A 319 -10.33 -3.48 24.22
N GLU A 320 -10.60 -4.76 24.50
CA GLU A 320 -11.41 -5.19 25.65
C GLU A 320 -10.63 -5.12 26.98
N THR A 321 -9.34 -5.48 26.97
CA THR A 321 -8.54 -5.67 28.19
C THR A 321 -7.79 -4.40 28.63
N LEU A 322 -7.29 -3.61 27.69
CA LEU A 322 -6.45 -2.46 28.01
C LEU A 322 -7.30 -1.32 28.55
N ASP A 323 -7.23 -1.06 29.86
CA ASP A 323 -8.02 -0.04 30.55
C ASP A 323 -7.48 1.40 30.33
N VAL A 324 -7.47 1.84 29.08
CA VAL A 324 -7.11 3.20 28.64
C VAL A 324 -8.23 3.75 27.74
N PRO A 325 -8.64 5.03 27.89
CA PRO A 325 -9.76 5.58 27.12
C PRO A 325 -9.41 5.90 25.65
N SER A 326 -8.15 6.15 25.31
CA SER A 326 -7.72 6.38 23.93
C SER A 326 -6.64 5.36 23.53
N ILE A 327 -6.89 4.57 22.49
CA ILE A 327 -5.96 3.57 21.97
C ILE A 327 -5.66 3.87 20.51
N HIS A 328 -4.39 4.07 20.19
CA HIS A 328 -3.90 4.32 18.85
C HIS A 328 -3.05 3.15 18.35
N PHE A 329 -3.50 2.54 17.26
CA PHE A 329 -2.73 1.57 16.50
C PHE A 329 -1.96 2.28 15.37
N ASP A 330 -0.63 2.36 15.49
CA ASP A 330 0.22 2.76 14.36
C ASP A 330 0.27 1.60 13.37
N SER A 331 -0.62 1.67 12.36
CA SER A 331 -0.86 0.61 11.37
C SER A 331 -0.29 0.98 10.01
N ALA A 332 0.82 1.74 10.01
CA ALA A 332 1.50 2.19 8.80
C ALA A 332 1.83 1.05 7.82
N TRP A 333 2.06 -0.16 8.33
CA TRP A 333 2.48 -1.32 7.54
C TRP A 333 1.35 -2.24 7.06
N VAL A 334 0.12 -2.05 7.54
CA VAL A 334 -1.01 -2.95 7.30
C VAL A 334 -2.31 -2.24 6.86
N PRO A 335 -2.26 -1.28 5.91
CA PRO A 335 -3.43 -0.53 5.45
C PRO A 335 -4.46 -1.36 4.65
N TYR A 336 -4.24 -2.66 4.49
CA TYR A 336 -5.08 -3.57 3.71
C TYR A 336 -5.96 -4.49 4.57
N THR A 337 -5.85 -4.42 5.90
CA THR A 337 -6.45 -5.39 6.83
C THR A 337 -7.97 -5.48 6.73
N HIS A 338 -8.66 -4.37 6.43
CA HIS A 338 -10.12 -4.37 6.26
C HIS A 338 -10.61 -5.22 5.08
N PHE A 339 -9.76 -5.44 4.07
CA PHE A 339 -10.17 -5.98 2.77
C PHE A 339 -9.99 -7.50 2.64
N HIS A 340 -9.58 -8.20 3.71
CA HIS A 340 -9.50 -9.66 3.70
C HIS A 340 -9.88 -10.31 5.05
N PRO A 341 -10.69 -11.39 5.06
CA PRO A 341 -11.19 -11.99 6.30
C PRO A 341 -10.12 -12.51 7.29
N ILE A 342 -8.94 -12.92 6.83
CA ILE A 342 -7.88 -13.46 7.73
C ILE A 342 -7.42 -12.44 8.77
N TYR A 343 -7.57 -11.15 8.48
CA TYR A 343 -7.19 -10.05 9.36
C TYR A 343 -8.30 -9.63 10.33
N GLN A 344 -9.47 -10.28 10.30
CA GLN A 344 -10.52 -10.04 11.30
C GLN A 344 -9.97 -10.27 12.71
N GLY A 345 -10.26 -9.32 13.61
CA GLY A 345 -9.75 -9.27 14.98
C GLY A 345 -8.28 -8.85 15.11
N LYS A 346 -7.63 -8.41 14.02
CA LYS A 346 -6.19 -8.12 13.97
C LYS A 346 -5.82 -6.70 13.54
N SER A 347 -6.81 -5.82 13.36
CA SER A 347 -6.64 -4.39 13.06
C SER A 347 -7.42 -3.52 14.07
N GLY A 348 -7.00 -2.26 14.24
CA GLY A 348 -7.69 -1.32 15.14
C GLY A 348 -9.15 -1.11 14.73
N MET A 349 -9.38 -0.98 13.42
CA MET A 349 -10.72 -0.78 12.84
C MET A 349 -11.57 -2.05 12.77
N SER A 350 -11.05 -3.24 13.10
CA SER A 350 -11.84 -4.48 13.11
C SER A 350 -12.94 -4.48 14.17
N GLY A 351 -14.15 -4.92 13.83
CA GLY A 351 -15.27 -5.03 14.78
C GLY A 351 -15.94 -3.70 15.12
N GLU A 352 -16.79 -3.72 16.13
CA GLU A 352 -17.63 -2.58 16.52
C GLU A 352 -16.90 -1.61 17.47
N ARG A 353 -17.56 -0.48 17.73
CA ARG A 353 -17.15 0.50 18.73
C ARG A 353 -17.08 -0.13 20.12
N ILE A 354 -16.06 0.24 20.89
CA ILE A 354 -15.95 -0.14 22.32
C ILE A 354 -16.42 1.04 23.19
N PRO A 355 -17.44 0.86 24.03
CA PRO A 355 -17.95 1.93 24.90
C PRO A 355 -16.85 2.53 25.78
N GLY A 356 -16.83 3.87 25.86
CA GLY A 356 -15.85 4.60 26.67
C GLY A 356 -14.44 4.65 26.09
N LYS A 357 -14.23 4.15 24.86
CA LYS A 357 -12.93 4.20 24.18
C LYS A 357 -13.03 4.88 22.81
N VAL A 358 -11.93 5.53 22.43
CA VAL A 358 -11.68 5.98 21.05
C VAL A 358 -10.51 5.18 20.50
N ILE A 359 -10.71 4.58 19.35
CA ILE A 359 -9.69 3.81 18.63
C ILE A 359 -9.24 4.63 17.44
N PHE A 360 -7.93 4.87 17.36
CA PHE A 360 -7.29 5.50 16.22
C PHE A 360 -6.47 4.46 15.46
N GLU A 361 -6.50 4.53 14.14
CA GLU A 361 -5.60 3.78 13.28
C GLU A 361 -4.93 4.73 12.28
N THR A 362 -3.61 4.82 12.32
CA THR A 362 -2.86 5.63 11.35
C THR A 362 -2.20 4.74 10.31
N GLN A 363 -2.35 5.08 9.04
CA GLN A 363 -1.94 4.22 7.93
C GLN A 363 -1.08 4.98 6.92
N SER A 364 0.02 4.37 6.47
CA SER A 364 0.81 4.90 5.37
C SER A 364 0.28 4.30 4.07
N THR A 365 -0.68 4.98 3.45
CA THR A 365 -1.31 4.54 2.20
C THR A 365 -0.25 4.21 1.13
N HIS A 366 0.81 5.02 1.03
CA HIS A 366 1.88 4.85 0.03
C HIS A 366 2.85 3.68 0.26
N LYS A 367 2.77 2.96 1.40
CA LYS A 367 3.67 1.84 1.68
C LYS A 367 3.20 0.54 1.05
N MET A 368 2.00 0.10 1.42
CA MET A 368 1.46 -1.21 1.00
C MET A 368 0.24 -1.10 0.09
N LEU A 369 -0.33 0.11 -0.09
CA LEU A 369 -1.32 0.40 -1.12
C LEU A 369 -0.70 1.26 -2.23
N ALA A 370 -1.51 1.65 -3.21
CA ALA A 370 -1.09 2.45 -4.36
C ALA A 370 -1.45 3.93 -4.16
N ALA A 371 -0.59 4.69 -3.48
CA ALA A 371 -0.71 6.13 -3.33
C ALA A 371 0.64 6.83 -3.44
N LEU A 372 0.65 8.14 -3.71
CA LEU A 372 1.89 8.92 -3.78
C LEU A 372 2.57 9.01 -2.42
N SER A 373 3.89 9.12 -2.38
CA SER A 373 4.64 9.35 -1.15
C SER A 373 4.03 10.51 -0.35
N GLN A 374 4.11 10.42 0.98
CA GLN A 374 3.44 11.30 1.95
C GLN A 374 1.93 11.10 2.09
N ALA A 375 1.26 10.31 1.24
CA ALA A 375 -0.13 9.92 1.45
C ALA A 375 -0.29 9.10 2.76
N SER A 376 -1.20 9.54 3.62
CA SER A 376 -1.50 8.90 4.90
C SER A 376 -2.96 9.11 5.29
N LEU A 377 -3.48 8.19 6.10
CA LEU A 377 -4.84 8.23 6.63
C LEU A 377 -4.80 8.18 8.16
N ILE A 378 -5.75 8.87 8.77
CA ILE A 378 -6.14 8.67 10.16
C ILE A 378 -7.57 8.14 10.15
N HIS A 379 -7.80 6.96 10.71
CA HIS A 379 -9.12 6.40 10.91
C HIS A 379 -9.52 6.48 12.38
N ILE A 380 -10.76 6.83 12.65
CA ILE A 380 -11.30 7.01 14.00
C ILE A 380 -12.53 6.13 14.18
N LYS A 381 -12.62 5.45 15.32
CA LYS A 381 -13.79 4.67 15.76
C LYS A 381 -14.04 4.95 17.24
N GLY A 382 -15.12 5.66 17.57
CA GLY A 382 -15.43 6.15 18.91
C GLY A 382 -15.81 7.63 18.91
N ASN A 383 -16.24 8.13 20.07
CA ASN A 383 -16.61 9.54 20.23
C ASN A 383 -15.38 10.41 20.47
N TYR A 384 -15.16 11.40 19.64
CA TYR A 384 -14.11 12.41 19.79
C TYR A 384 -14.70 13.80 19.59
N ASP A 385 -13.99 14.82 20.08
CA ASP A 385 -14.28 16.22 19.82
C ASP A 385 -13.69 16.62 18.46
N GLU A 386 -14.55 16.80 17.46
CA GLU A 386 -14.19 17.15 16.09
C GLU A 386 -13.50 18.50 15.98
N GLU A 387 -13.96 19.52 16.72
CA GLU A 387 -13.36 20.86 16.65
C GLU A 387 -11.93 20.83 17.20
N THR A 388 -11.74 20.24 18.38
CA THR A 388 -10.41 20.09 18.98
C THR A 388 -9.50 19.20 18.13
N PHE A 389 -10.02 18.14 17.52
CA PHE A 389 -9.23 17.28 16.64
C PHE A 389 -8.84 18.01 15.35
N ASN A 390 -9.74 18.80 14.77
CA ASN A 390 -9.43 19.59 13.58
C ASN A 390 -8.35 20.64 13.86
N GLU A 391 -8.35 21.28 15.03
CA GLU A 391 -7.25 22.16 15.43
C GLU A 391 -5.91 21.42 15.46
N ALA A 392 -5.87 20.19 16.02
CA ALA A 392 -4.68 19.34 15.98
C ALA A 392 -4.26 18.95 14.56
N PHE A 393 -5.23 18.71 13.67
CA PHE A 393 -5.00 18.41 12.26
C PHE A 393 -4.41 19.62 11.51
N MET A 394 -5.00 20.81 11.66
CA MET A 394 -4.57 22.05 11.02
C MET A 394 -3.20 22.51 11.51
N MET A 395 -2.85 22.32 12.79
CA MET A 395 -1.51 22.61 13.33
C MET A 395 -0.38 21.91 12.57
N HIS A 396 -0.66 20.78 11.92
CA HIS A 396 0.33 19.98 11.23
C HIS A 396 0.13 19.87 9.72
N THR A 397 -0.92 20.50 9.19
CA THR A 397 -1.26 20.46 7.78
C THR A 397 -0.93 21.79 7.13
N SER A 398 -0.26 21.76 5.98
CA SER A 398 0.01 22.97 5.20
C SER A 398 -1.31 23.61 4.76
N THR A 399 -1.41 24.93 4.82
CA THR A 399 -2.54 25.70 4.26
C THR A 399 -2.60 25.64 2.73
N SER A 400 -1.59 25.03 2.09
CA SER A 400 -1.55 24.72 0.67
C SER A 400 -1.16 23.23 0.49
N PRO A 401 -2.10 22.29 0.73
CA PRO A 401 -1.83 20.87 0.57
C PRO A 401 -1.73 20.50 -0.91
N SER A 402 -0.96 19.44 -1.22
CA SER A 402 -0.82 18.98 -2.61
C SER A 402 -2.02 18.11 -3.02
N TYR A 403 -2.86 18.63 -3.91
CA TYR A 403 -4.07 17.95 -4.37
C TYR A 403 -3.80 16.65 -5.14
N PRO A 404 -2.69 16.49 -5.90
CA PRO A 404 -2.29 15.18 -6.42
C PRO A 404 -2.12 14.11 -5.34
N ILE A 405 -1.60 14.47 -4.15
CA ILE A 405 -1.48 13.54 -3.02
C ILE A 405 -2.87 13.19 -2.48
N VAL A 406 -3.75 14.17 -2.30
CA VAL A 406 -5.14 13.98 -1.87
C VAL A 406 -5.89 13.03 -2.82
N ALA A 407 -5.84 13.28 -4.13
CA ALA A 407 -6.46 12.43 -5.14
C ALA A 407 -5.87 11.01 -5.13
N SER A 408 -4.56 10.86 -4.88
CA SER A 408 -3.95 9.53 -4.77
C SER A 408 -4.41 8.74 -3.53
N ILE A 409 -4.71 9.43 -2.41
CA ILE A 409 -5.27 8.81 -1.20
C ILE A 409 -6.66 8.25 -1.51
N GLU A 410 -7.53 9.09 -2.07
CA GLU A 410 -8.90 8.70 -2.39
C GLU A 410 -8.94 7.62 -3.48
N THR A 411 -8.08 7.73 -4.49
CA THR A 411 -7.96 6.70 -5.54
C THR A 411 -7.49 5.36 -4.96
N ALA A 412 -6.57 5.35 -3.99
CA ALA A 412 -6.15 4.13 -3.32
C ALA A 412 -7.33 3.45 -2.59
N ALA A 413 -8.21 4.23 -1.96
CA ALA A 413 -9.44 3.72 -1.36
C ALA A 413 -10.39 3.14 -2.43
N ALA A 414 -10.55 3.83 -3.56
CA ALA A 414 -11.38 3.36 -4.65
C ALA A 414 -10.89 2.06 -5.29
N MET A 415 -9.57 1.87 -5.39
CA MET A 415 -8.97 0.60 -5.86
C MET A 415 -9.30 -0.59 -4.94
N LEU A 416 -9.55 -0.34 -3.66
CA LEU A 416 -9.82 -1.38 -2.67
C LEU A 416 -11.32 -1.59 -2.40
N ARG A 417 -12.18 -0.75 -2.99
CA ARG A 417 -13.63 -0.89 -2.84
C ARG A 417 -14.16 -2.12 -3.59
N GLY A 418 -15.15 -2.78 -3.00
CA GLY A 418 -15.91 -3.86 -3.64
C GLY A 418 -15.10 -5.13 -3.90
N ASN A 419 -15.54 -5.91 -4.88
CA ASN A 419 -14.93 -7.20 -5.23
C ASN A 419 -13.51 -7.06 -5.80
N SER A 420 -13.25 -5.98 -6.53
CA SER A 420 -11.93 -5.68 -7.11
C SER A 420 -10.85 -5.57 -6.03
N GLY A 421 -11.13 -4.84 -4.95
CA GLY A 421 -10.19 -4.70 -3.84
C GLY A 421 -9.90 -6.00 -3.11
N LYS A 422 -10.95 -6.76 -2.78
CA LYS A 422 -10.80 -8.09 -2.17
C LYS A 422 -9.90 -8.99 -3.00
N ARG A 423 -10.08 -8.99 -4.32
CA ARG A 423 -9.25 -9.76 -5.25
C ARG A 423 -7.80 -9.29 -5.29
N LEU A 424 -7.55 -7.97 -5.29
CA LEU A 424 -6.19 -7.43 -5.27
C LEU A 424 -5.41 -7.92 -4.03
N ILE A 425 -6.04 -7.88 -2.86
CA ILE A 425 -5.44 -8.35 -1.61
C ILE A 425 -5.30 -9.87 -1.61
N GLN A 426 -6.34 -10.61 -2.02
CA GLN A 426 -6.31 -12.07 -2.13
C GLN A 426 -5.14 -12.55 -2.99
N ARG A 427 -4.95 -11.98 -4.17
CA ARG A 427 -3.82 -12.34 -5.03
C ARG A 427 -2.46 -12.03 -4.41
N SER A 428 -2.37 -10.95 -3.64
CA SER A 428 -1.13 -10.62 -2.92
C SER A 428 -0.79 -11.70 -1.91
N ILE A 429 -1.80 -12.17 -1.16
CA ILE A 429 -1.70 -13.24 -0.18
C ILE A 429 -1.34 -14.57 -0.86
N GLU A 430 -2.04 -14.93 -1.94
CA GLU A 430 -1.77 -16.14 -2.72
C GLU A 430 -0.34 -16.15 -3.27
N ARG A 431 0.11 -15.04 -3.86
CA ARG A 431 1.49 -14.94 -4.36
C ARG A 431 2.53 -15.08 -3.26
N ALA A 432 2.27 -14.51 -2.07
CA ALA A 432 3.16 -14.67 -0.93
C ALA A 432 3.21 -16.12 -0.46
N LEU A 433 2.05 -16.81 -0.40
CA LEU A 433 1.96 -18.22 -0.06
C LEU A 433 2.69 -19.11 -1.08
N ASP A 434 2.45 -18.89 -2.37
CA ASP A 434 3.10 -19.63 -3.45
C ASP A 434 4.63 -19.46 -3.39
N PHE A 435 5.10 -18.23 -3.19
CA PHE A 435 6.53 -17.97 -3.02
C PHE A 435 7.10 -18.70 -1.80
N ARG A 436 6.37 -18.72 -0.68
CA ARG A 436 6.80 -19.43 0.53
C ARG A 436 6.96 -20.93 0.28
N LYS A 437 5.96 -21.55 -0.33
CA LYS A 437 5.96 -22.98 -0.70
C LYS A 437 7.09 -23.29 -1.67
N GLU A 438 7.34 -22.41 -2.63
CA GLU A 438 8.37 -22.62 -3.64
C GLU A 438 9.79 -22.56 -3.06
N VAL A 439 10.04 -21.66 -2.10
CA VAL A 439 11.34 -21.64 -1.38
C VAL A 439 11.53 -22.92 -0.54
N GLN A 440 10.48 -23.41 0.14
CA GLN A 440 10.53 -24.68 0.87
C GLN A 440 10.80 -25.86 -0.07
N ARG A 441 10.08 -25.95 -1.19
CA ARG A 441 10.31 -26.97 -2.22
C ARG A 441 11.75 -26.95 -2.73
N LEU A 442 12.27 -25.77 -3.07
CA LEU A 442 13.66 -25.63 -3.53
C LEU A 442 14.69 -25.93 -2.43
N ARG A 443 14.35 -25.74 -1.16
CA ARG A 443 15.21 -26.15 -0.03
C ARG A 443 15.29 -27.67 0.07
N GLU A 444 14.17 -28.37 -0.07
CA GLU A 444 14.11 -29.84 -0.03
C GLU A 444 14.79 -30.51 -1.23
N GLU A 445 14.65 -29.93 -2.44
CA GLU A 445 15.27 -30.44 -3.67
C GLU A 445 16.75 -30.08 -3.83
N SER A 446 17.21 -29.10 -3.06
CA SER A 446 18.55 -28.56 -3.15
C SER A 446 19.61 -29.49 -2.56
N ASP A 447 20.70 -29.72 -3.30
CA ASP A 447 21.92 -30.29 -2.70
C ASP A 447 22.53 -29.28 -1.72
N GLY A 448 22.69 -29.68 -0.44
CA GLY A 448 23.30 -28.87 0.60
C GLY A 448 22.42 -27.70 1.08
N TRP A 449 23.04 -26.62 1.58
CA TRP A 449 22.30 -25.49 2.14
C TRP A 449 21.41 -24.80 1.07
N PHE A 450 20.27 -24.28 1.51
CA PHE A 450 19.45 -23.32 0.76
C PHE A 450 18.90 -22.28 1.75
N PHE A 451 18.23 -21.25 1.22
CA PHE A 451 17.51 -20.31 2.05
C PHE A 451 16.32 -21.00 2.74
N ASP A 452 15.95 -20.50 3.91
CA ASP A 452 14.74 -20.92 4.61
C ASP A 452 13.78 -19.73 4.77
N ILE A 453 12.57 -19.97 5.27
CA ILE A 453 11.61 -18.91 5.58
C ILE A 453 11.24 -18.99 7.05
N TRP A 454 11.22 -17.82 7.69
CA TRP A 454 10.71 -17.67 9.04
C TRP A 454 9.18 -17.75 9.06
N GLN A 455 8.66 -18.95 9.29
CA GLN A 455 7.24 -19.33 9.28
C GLN A 455 7.02 -20.69 9.98
N PRO A 456 5.78 -21.11 10.25
CA PRO A 456 5.49 -22.48 10.69
C PRO A 456 5.98 -23.53 9.69
N GLU A 457 6.28 -24.75 10.18
CA GLU A 457 6.79 -25.84 9.33
C GLU A 457 5.86 -26.14 8.13
N ALA A 458 4.55 -26.19 8.37
CA ALA A 458 3.54 -26.44 7.35
C ALA A 458 2.66 -25.20 7.10
N VAL A 459 2.61 -24.76 5.84
CA VAL A 459 1.81 -23.60 5.39
C VAL A 459 0.89 -23.97 4.22
N ASP A 460 -0.05 -24.89 4.45
CA ASP A 460 -0.94 -25.39 3.40
C ASP A 460 -1.91 -24.33 2.86
N LYS A 461 -2.42 -23.49 3.76
CA LYS A 461 -3.40 -22.45 3.46
C LYS A 461 -2.89 -21.09 3.93
N ALA A 462 -3.30 -20.05 3.21
CA ALA A 462 -3.04 -18.69 3.63
C ALA A 462 -3.95 -18.31 4.80
N GLU A 463 -3.32 -18.03 5.93
CA GLU A 463 -3.93 -17.45 7.11
C GLU A 463 -2.92 -16.54 7.80
N CYS A 464 -3.36 -15.80 8.81
CA CYS A 464 -2.42 -15.18 9.74
C CYS A 464 -2.03 -16.24 10.77
N TRP A 465 -0.87 -16.89 10.59
CA TRP A 465 -0.49 -18.04 11.39
C TRP A 465 -0.21 -17.66 12.85
N PRO A 466 -0.85 -18.29 13.84
CA PRO A 466 -0.66 -17.94 15.25
C PRO A 466 0.78 -18.25 15.69
N VAL A 467 1.33 -17.37 16.52
CA VAL A 467 2.59 -17.61 17.24
C VAL A 467 2.24 -18.36 18.52
N ALA A 468 2.24 -19.69 18.48
CA ALA A 468 1.75 -20.52 19.58
C ALA A 468 2.86 -20.90 20.58
N PRO A 469 2.56 -20.94 21.89
CA PRO A 469 3.51 -21.48 22.86
C PRO A 469 3.85 -22.95 22.56
N GLY A 470 5.14 -23.28 22.62
CA GLY A 470 5.64 -24.64 22.35
C GLY A 470 6.04 -24.89 20.89
N GLU A 471 5.87 -23.91 20.01
CA GLU A 471 6.43 -23.94 18.65
C GLU A 471 7.80 -23.24 18.62
N ASP A 472 8.78 -23.84 17.96
CA ASP A 472 10.16 -23.35 17.98
C ASP A 472 10.51 -22.43 16.80
N TRP A 473 9.76 -22.50 15.69
CA TRP A 473 10.05 -21.77 14.44
C TRP A 473 10.12 -20.25 14.60
N HIS A 474 9.42 -19.68 15.59
CA HIS A 474 9.41 -18.24 15.81
C HIS A 474 10.54 -17.76 16.74
N GLY A 475 11.15 -18.66 17.53
CA GLY A 475 12.27 -18.36 18.43
C GLY A 475 11.92 -17.48 19.65
N PHE A 476 10.63 -17.40 20.02
CA PHE A 476 10.17 -16.62 21.19
C PHE A 476 9.91 -17.56 22.37
N LYS A 477 10.65 -17.39 23.47
CA LYS A 477 10.61 -18.33 24.62
C LYS A 477 9.28 -18.33 25.38
N ASP A 478 8.66 -17.17 25.55
CA ASP A 478 7.43 -16.98 26.33
C ASP A 478 6.32 -16.39 25.44
N ALA A 479 5.99 -17.06 24.33
CA ALA A 479 4.90 -16.63 23.46
C ALA A 479 3.53 -16.83 24.13
N ASP A 480 2.69 -15.80 24.11
CA ASP A 480 1.31 -15.88 24.58
C ASP A 480 0.42 -16.55 23.52
N ALA A 481 -0.39 -17.54 23.90
CA ALA A 481 -1.37 -18.15 23.02
C ALA A 481 -2.44 -17.14 22.56
N ASP A 482 -2.88 -17.25 21.31
CA ASP A 482 -3.95 -16.43 20.72
C ASP A 482 -3.69 -14.91 20.80
N HIS A 483 -2.42 -14.51 20.72
CA HIS A 483 -1.99 -13.12 20.92
C HIS A 483 -1.36 -12.49 19.70
N MET A 484 -0.42 -13.18 19.06
CA MET A 484 0.30 -12.71 17.88
C MET A 484 0.06 -13.64 16.70
N TYR A 485 0.04 -13.07 15.49
CA TYR A 485 -0.13 -13.82 14.24
C TYR A 485 0.84 -13.30 13.17
N LEU A 486 1.46 -14.20 12.41
CA LEU A 486 2.33 -13.87 11.29
C LEU A 486 1.51 -13.54 10.04
N ASP A 487 1.72 -12.35 9.49
CA ASP A 487 1.13 -11.89 8.25
C ASP A 487 1.74 -12.62 7.03
N PRO A 488 0.93 -13.29 6.18
CA PRO A 488 1.43 -14.00 5.02
C PRO A 488 2.21 -13.12 4.04
N VAL A 489 1.86 -11.83 3.88
CA VAL A 489 2.51 -10.95 2.88
C VAL A 489 3.84 -10.34 3.34
N LYS A 490 4.29 -10.65 4.56
CA LYS A 490 5.59 -10.22 5.12
C LYS A 490 6.53 -11.42 5.14
N VAL A 491 7.30 -11.60 4.06
CA VAL A 491 8.14 -12.79 3.88
C VAL A 491 9.55 -12.51 4.38
N THR A 492 9.92 -13.14 5.48
CA THR A 492 11.27 -13.09 6.04
C THR A 492 12.05 -14.33 5.64
N ILE A 493 13.05 -14.15 4.78
CA ILE A 493 13.95 -15.21 4.33
C ILE A 493 15.13 -15.30 5.29
N LEU A 494 15.48 -16.52 5.69
CA LEU A 494 16.62 -16.82 6.56
C LEU A 494 17.80 -17.34 5.76
N THR A 495 18.99 -16.93 6.17
CA THR A 495 20.28 -17.38 5.62
C THR A 495 20.98 -18.27 6.65
N PRO A 496 21.76 -19.29 6.23
CA PRO A 496 22.50 -20.15 7.16
C PRO A 496 23.44 -19.37 8.10
N GLY A 497 23.67 -19.88 9.31
CA GLY A 497 24.68 -19.36 10.25
C GLY A 497 24.19 -19.16 11.68
N MET A 498 22.88 -19.11 11.91
CA MET A 498 22.29 -19.07 13.24
C MET A 498 20.86 -19.62 13.21
N ASP A 499 20.52 -20.47 14.17
CA ASP A 499 19.17 -20.96 14.36
C ASP A 499 18.26 -19.96 15.12
N GLU A 500 16.97 -20.26 15.19
CA GLU A 500 15.96 -19.44 15.86
C GLU A 500 16.18 -19.35 17.38
N GLN A 501 16.85 -20.34 17.97
CA GLN A 501 17.19 -20.42 19.39
C GLN A 501 18.46 -19.63 19.74
N GLY A 502 19.23 -19.23 18.73
CA GLY A 502 20.45 -18.43 18.84
C GLY A 502 21.74 -19.24 18.94
N ASN A 503 21.72 -20.51 18.58
CA ASN A 503 22.93 -21.29 18.40
C ASN A 503 23.55 -20.90 17.06
N MET A 504 24.85 -20.63 17.08
CA MET A 504 25.62 -20.28 15.89
C MET A 504 26.16 -21.55 15.25
N ASP A 505 26.02 -21.66 13.93
CA ASP A 505 26.67 -22.71 13.16
C ASP A 505 28.15 -22.39 12.95
N GLU A 506 28.98 -23.41 12.66
CA GLU A 506 30.38 -23.22 12.30
C GLU A 506 30.55 -22.46 10.97
N GLU A 507 29.62 -22.66 10.03
CA GLU A 507 29.56 -21.98 8.74
C GLU A 507 28.28 -21.14 8.64
N GLY A 508 28.39 -19.95 8.04
CA GLY A 508 27.25 -19.04 7.88
C GLY A 508 27.42 -18.09 6.71
N ILE A 509 26.29 -17.60 6.21
CA ILE A 509 26.22 -16.64 5.11
C ILE A 509 25.48 -15.40 5.64
N PRO A 510 26.20 -14.31 5.97
CA PRO A 510 25.55 -13.09 6.43
C PRO A 510 24.58 -12.55 5.38
N ALA A 511 23.37 -12.20 5.80
CA ALA A 511 22.31 -11.70 4.92
C ALA A 511 22.72 -10.42 4.16
N ALA A 512 23.62 -9.61 4.72
CA ALA A 512 24.18 -8.43 4.05
C ALA A 512 24.89 -8.75 2.72
N LEU A 513 25.51 -9.94 2.59
CA LEU A 513 26.15 -10.36 1.34
C LEU A 513 25.10 -10.67 0.26
N VAL A 514 24.03 -11.34 0.66
CA VAL A 514 22.90 -11.68 -0.21
C VAL A 514 22.17 -10.41 -0.65
N ALA A 515 21.91 -9.48 0.27
CA ALA A 515 21.28 -8.20 -0.02
C ALA A 515 22.07 -7.41 -1.08
N LYS A 516 23.40 -7.34 -0.94
CA LYS A 516 24.27 -6.67 -1.92
C LYS A 516 24.21 -7.36 -3.29
N PHE A 517 24.21 -8.69 -3.33
CA PHE A 517 24.12 -9.43 -4.59
C PHE A 517 22.78 -9.23 -5.32
N LEU A 518 21.68 -9.14 -4.55
CA LEU A 518 20.34 -8.86 -5.06
C LEU A 518 20.24 -7.42 -5.60
N ASP A 519 20.83 -6.44 -4.92
CA ASP A 519 20.88 -5.04 -5.35
C ASP A 519 21.57 -4.88 -6.71
N GLU A 520 22.68 -5.60 -6.95
CA GLU A 520 23.37 -5.63 -8.26
C GLU A 520 22.48 -6.16 -9.40
N ARG A 521 21.37 -6.85 -9.08
CA ARG A 521 20.37 -7.36 -10.02
C ARG A 521 19.07 -6.55 -10.01
N GLY A 522 19.06 -5.40 -9.33
CA GLY A 522 17.90 -4.52 -9.23
C GLY A 522 16.81 -5.04 -8.30
N VAL A 523 17.13 -5.92 -7.35
CA VAL A 523 16.21 -6.42 -6.32
C VAL A 523 16.56 -5.76 -4.99
N VAL A 524 15.70 -4.85 -4.54
CA VAL A 524 15.87 -4.11 -3.28
C VAL A 524 15.25 -4.91 -2.13
N VAL A 525 16.02 -5.06 -1.05
CA VAL A 525 15.57 -5.69 0.19
C VAL A 525 15.01 -4.64 1.13
N GLU A 526 13.84 -4.88 1.73
CA GLU A 526 13.18 -3.93 2.62
C GLU A 526 13.95 -3.76 3.94
N LYS A 527 14.32 -4.88 4.57
CA LYS A 527 15.13 -4.91 5.79
C LYS A 527 16.10 -6.07 5.75
N THR A 528 17.32 -5.82 6.20
CA THR A 528 18.38 -6.83 6.34
C THR A 528 18.82 -6.90 7.79
N GLY A 529 18.62 -8.05 8.44
CA GLY A 529 19.23 -8.40 9.72
C GLY A 529 20.57 -9.12 9.53
N PRO A 530 21.15 -9.71 10.59
CA PRO A 530 22.37 -10.50 10.47
C PRO A 530 22.21 -11.72 9.57
N TYR A 531 21.10 -12.46 9.75
CA TYR A 531 20.78 -13.70 9.02
C TYR A 531 19.35 -13.73 8.48
N ASN A 532 18.72 -12.57 8.28
CA ASN A 532 17.37 -12.46 7.74
C ASN A 532 17.22 -11.31 6.74
N LEU A 533 16.32 -11.49 5.77
CA LEU A 533 15.96 -10.54 4.72
C LEU A 533 14.43 -10.44 4.64
N LEU A 534 13.87 -9.25 4.82
CA LEU A 534 12.43 -9.04 4.67
C LEU A 534 12.08 -8.59 3.25
N PHE A 535 11.03 -9.21 2.70
CA PHE A 535 10.39 -8.82 1.44
C PHE A 535 8.90 -8.61 1.64
N LEU A 536 8.38 -7.52 1.07
CA LEU A 536 6.98 -7.14 1.15
C LEU A 536 6.24 -7.57 -0.12
N PHE A 537 5.27 -8.45 0.01
CA PHE A 537 4.39 -8.88 -1.08
C PHE A 537 3.17 -7.95 -1.14
N SER A 538 3.39 -6.70 -1.56
CA SER A 538 2.32 -5.71 -1.76
C SER A 538 1.52 -5.97 -3.03
N ILE A 539 0.41 -5.24 -3.22
CA ILE A 539 -0.44 -5.34 -4.42
C ILE A 539 0.31 -5.04 -5.73
N GLY A 540 1.44 -4.33 -5.67
CA GLY A 540 2.29 -4.02 -6.81
C GLY A 540 3.31 -5.10 -7.16
N ILE A 541 3.45 -6.15 -6.34
CA ILE A 541 4.30 -7.30 -6.66
C ILE A 541 3.52 -8.28 -7.55
N ASP A 542 4.03 -8.50 -8.75
CA ASP A 542 3.51 -9.49 -9.69
C ASP A 542 4.30 -10.81 -9.64
N LYS A 543 3.82 -11.81 -10.38
CA LYS A 543 4.49 -13.12 -10.49
C LYS A 543 5.89 -13.00 -11.09
N THR A 544 6.11 -12.06 -12.01
CA THR A 544 7.40 -11.83 -12.66
C THR A 544 8.47 -11.42 -11.65
N ARG A 545 8.15 -10.50 -10.75
CA ARG A 545 9.05 -10.04 -9.67
C ARG A 545 9.33 -11.15 -8.67
N ALA A 546 8.31 -11.92 -8.27
CA ALA A 546 8.47 -13.05 -7.36
C ALA A 546 9.42 -14.13 -7.95
N MET A 547 9.23 -14.49 -9.22
CA MET A 547 10.13 -15.41 -9.93
C MET A 547 11.53 -14.84 -10.12
N GLY A 548 11.64 -13.53 -10.34
CA GLY A 548 12.93 -12.82 -10.41
C GLY A 548 13.73 -12.93 -9.12
N LEU A 549 13.07 -12.75 -7.97
CA LEU A 549 13.69 -12.94 -6.65
C LEU A 549 14.14 -14.39 -6.45
N LEU A 550 13.27 -15.36 -6.73
CA LEU A 550 13.58 -16.79 -6.60
C LEU A 550 14.80 -17.20 -7.44
N ARG A 551 14.86 -16.72 -8.69
CA ARG A 551 16.00 -16.91 -9.58
C ARG A 551 17.25 -16.25 -9.01
N GLY A 552 17.14 -15.04 -8.46
CA GLY A 552 18.25 -14.32 -7.82
C GLY A 552 18.85 -15.11 -6.65
N LEU A 553 18.01 -15.68 -5.78
CA LEU A 553 18.43 -16.54 -4.67
C LEU A 553 19.16 -17.79 -5.16
N THR A 554 18.62 -18.45 -6.19
CA THR A 554 19.23 -19.65 -6.79
C THR A 554 20.56 -19.35 -7.48
N GLU A 555 20.65 -18.21 -8.18
CA GLU A 555 21.91 -17.76 -8.78
C GLU A 555 22.97 -17.46 -7.72
N PHE A 556 22.57 -16.82 -6.60
CA PHE A 556 23.48 -16.56 -5.48
C PHE A 556 24.11 -17.85 -4.96
N LYS A 557 23.29 -18.87 -4.66
CA LYS A 557 23.80 -20.19 -4.22
C LYS A 557 24.76 -20.80 -5.23
N THR A 558 24.38 -20.80 -6.51
CA THR A 558 25.19 -21.39 -7.59
C THR A 558 26.56 -20.72 -7.69
N ARG A 559 26.59 -19.38 -7.61
CA ARG A 559 27.83 -18.59 -7.64
C ARG A 559 28.72 -18.88 -6.44
N LEU A 560 28.14 -18.95 -5.24
CA LEU A 560 28.90 -19.25 -4.02
C LEU A 560 29.55 -20.64 -4.11
N ARG A 561 28.80 -21.66 -4.58
CA ARG A 561 29.33 -23.02 -4.81
C ARG A 561 30.48 -23.03 -5.81
N SER A 562 30.36 -22.30 -6.92
CA SER A 562 31.41 -22.24 -7.95
C SER A 562 32.71 -21.60 -7.45
N GLN A 563 32.62 -20.59 -6.57
CA GLN A 563 33.80 -19.99 -5.95
C GLN A 563 34.50 -20.94 -4.98
N SER A 564 33.74 -21.74 -4.23
CA SER A 564 34.29 -22.76 -3.31
C SER A 564 34.86 -23.98 -4.04
N ALA A 565 34.37 -24.32 -5.23
CA ALA A 565 34.80 -25.49 -6.01
C ALA A 565 36.07 -25.28 -6.87
N GLY A 566 36.62 -24.06 -6.87
CA GLY A 566 37.94 -23.78 -7.47
C GLY A 566 37.91 -23.32 -8.92
N GLU A 567 37.56 -22.04 -9.14
CA GLU A 567 37.79 -21.40 -10.42
C GLU A 567 38.30 -19.95 -10.28
N LYS A 568 39.61 -19.80 -10.50
CA LYS A 568 40.24 -18.58 -11.04
C LYS A 568 39.63 -18.30 -12.42
N TYR A 569 38.52 -17.57 -12.47
CA TYR A 569 38.11 -16.87 -13.69
C TYR A 569 38.24 -15.37 -13.50
N ALA A 570 39.11 -14.82 -14.34
CA ALA A 570 39.43 -13.41 -14.58
C ALA A 570 38.64 -12.36 -13.79
N ALA A 571 39.38 -11.62 -12.96
CA ALA A 571 39.04 -10.25 -12.58
C ALA A 571 38.69 -9.45 -13.85
N GLY A 572 37.40 -9.28 -14.10
CA GLY A 572 36.92 -8.81 -15.38
C GLY A 572 35.51 -8.23 -15.33
N SER A 573 35.16 -7.45 -14.29
CA SER A 573 34.05 -6.49 -14.37
C SER A 573 33.83 -5.57 -13.15
N VAL A 574 34.67 -5.58 -12.10
CA VAL A 574 34.77 -4.42 -11.20
C VAL A 574 35.68 -3.38 -11.84
N ARG A 575 35.25 -2.82 -12.97
CA ARG A 575 35.87 -1.63 -13.55
C ARG A 575 34.84 -0.82 -14.31
N ARG A 576 34.13 0.06 -13.60
CA ARG A 576 33.69 1.34 -14.17
C ARG A 576 33.74 2.48 -13.15
N ARG A 577 34.61 3.44 -13.50
CA ARG A 577 34.40 4.89 -13.40
C ARG A 577 34.36 5.50 -12.00
N SER A 578 35.52 5.55 -11.36
CA SER A 578 35.88 6.72 -10.56
C SER A 578 36.10 7.92 -11.52
N ARG A 579 35.09 8.76 -11.69
CA ARG A 579 35.28 10.10 -12.24
C ARG A 579 35.96 10.96 -11.15
N LEU A 580 37.24 11.25 -11.39
CA LEU A 580 37.94 12.50 -11.10
C LEU A 580 37.53 13.26 -9.84
N LEU A 581 38.31 13.09 -8.77
CA LEU A 581 38.72 14.19 -7.90
C LEU A 581 40.25 14.32 -8.05
N PRO A 582 40.82 15.53 -8.28
CA PRO A 582 42.26 15.67 -8.45
C PRO A 582 42.96 15.43 -7.11
N GLN A 583 43.96 14.55 -7.11
CA GLN A 583 44.92 14.45 -6.02
C GLN A 583 45.83 15.69 -6.06
N HIS A 584 45.93 16.37 -4.92
CA HIS A 584 46.91 17.41 -4.67
C HIS A 584 48.33 16.85 -4.82
N ALA A 585 49.14 17.53 -5.63
CA ALA A 585 50.58 17.36 -5.67
C ALA A 585 51.21 18.16 -4.53
N ASP A 586 52.04 17.49 -3.75
CA ASP A 586 52.99 18.09 -2.81
C ASP A 586 54.17 18.68 -3.60
N PRO A 587 54.61 19.91 -3.28
CA PRO A 587 56.04 20.13 -3.20
C PRO A 587 56.40 20.90 -1.92
N GLY A 588 57.25 20.29 -1.09
CA GLY A 588 57.93 20.99 -0.01
C GLY A 588 58.86 22.08 -0.54
N SER A 589 58.81 23.25 0.10
CA SER A 589 59.97 23.98 0.65
C SER A 589 59.57 25.41 1.02
N GLY A 590 59.90 25.85 2.25
CA GLY A 590 60.23 27.25 2.51
C GLY A 590 59.27 28.06 3.40
N ALA A 591 59.63 28.12 4.69
CA ALA A 591 59.65 29.30 5.55
C ALA A 591 58.36 30.07 5.92
N GLY A 592 58.05 30.04 7.23
CA GLY A 592 57.72 31.24 8.00
C GLY A 592 56.26 31.41 8.46
N ASP A 593 55.96 31.02 9.70
CA ASP A 593 54.84 31.57 10.50
C ASP A 593 55.12 33.04 10.86
N PRO A 594 54.12 33.96 10.90
CA PRO A 594 53.23 34.12 12.08
C PRO A 594 51.83 34.75 11.76
N PRO A 595 51.06 35.26 12.75
CA PRO A 595 50.29 34.57 13.78
C PRO A 595 48.76 34.67 13.58
N LEU A 596 48.03 33.89 14.40
CA LEU A 596 46.58 33.75 14.51
C LEU A 596 45.77 35.04 14.71
N ASP A 597 44.65 35.16 14.00
CA ASP A 597 43.51 36.04 14.33
C ASP A 597 42.20 35.19 14.32
N PRO A 598 41.43 35.11 15.42
CA PRO A 598 40.26 34.27 15.52
C PRO A 598 38.98 35.06 15.27
N SER A 599 38.49 35.12 14.02
CA SER A 599 37.07 35.36 13.77
C SER A 599 36.69 35.00 12.33
N ALA A 600 36.01 33.87 12.15
CA ALA A 600 34.87 33.72 11.24
C ALA A 600 34.50 32.25 11.05
N SER A 601 33.19 32.01 11.05
CA SER A 601 32.52 30.97 10.27
C SER A 601 32.56 29.54 10.82
N ALA A 602 31.62 29.29 11.72
CA ALA A 602 30.95 28.01 11.89
C ALA A 602 30.27 27.54 10.59
N ALA A 603 29.93 26.25 10.58
CA ALA A 603 29.07 25.50 9.64
C ALA A 603 29.75 24.87 8.42
N ALA A 604 30.22 23.62 8.59
CA ALA A 604 30.02 22.52 7.63
C ALA A 604 30.59 21.20 8.19
N ALA A 605 29.77 20.43 8.89
CA ALA A 605 30.00 18.99 9.13
C ALA A 605 28.66 18.33 9.46
N ASP A 606 28.12 17.59 8.50
CA ASP A 606 27.49 16.27 8.67
C ASP A 606 26.50 15.98 7.55
N ALA A 607 26.99 15.25 6.55
CA ALA A 607 26.16 14.55 5.57
C ALA A 607 26.82 13.20 5.25
N GLN A 608 26.79 12.27 6.21
CA GLN A 608 26.91 10.83 5.96
C GLN A 608 25.99 10.09 6.92
N ARG A 609 24.80 9.71 6.42
CA ARG A 609 24.03 8.52 6.79
C ARG A 609 22.78 8.42 5.91
N LEU A 610 22.85 7.53 4.92
CA LEU A 610 21.77 6.66 4.49
C LEU A 610 22.34 5.25 4.47
#